data_AF-A0A8I0KFQ7-F1
#
_entry.id   AF-A0A8I0KFQ7-F1
#
_cell.length_a   1.000
_cell.length_b   1.000
_cell.length_c   1.000
_cell.angle_alpha   90.00
_cell.angle_beta   90.00
_cell.angle_gamma   90.00
#
_symmetry.space_group_name_H-M   'P 1'
#
loop_
_entity.id
_entity.type
_entity.pdbx_description
1 polymer ?
#
loop_
_entity_poly.entity_id
_entity_poly.type
_entity_poly.pdbx_seq_one_letter_code
_entity_poly.pdbx_strand_id
1 'polypeptide(L)' 'MKWLQKKNKVIYLTTNSGYGVGEKNKYCDENSPLNPISLYGRTKCDGEDLVRLKIKNHVCFRLATV' A
#
# COMPACT_ATOMS: atom_id res chain seq x y z
N MET A 1 7.91 5.12 15.59
CA MET A 1 8.21 3.68 15.54
C MET A 1 9.22 3.31 16.64
N LYS A 2 8.78 3.22 17.89
CA LYS A 2 9.67 3.08 19.07
C LYS A 2 10.39 1.72 19.17
N TRP A 3 9.75 0.66 18.68
CA TRP A 3 10.19 -0.73 18.87
C TRP A 3 10.87 -1.36 17.65
N LEU A 4 11.08 -0.58 16.59
CA LEU A 4 11.61 -1.06 15.32
C LEU A 4 13.13 -0.89 15.30
N GLN A 5 13.86 -2.00 15.24
CA GLN A 5 15.31 -2.02 15.03
C GLN A 5 15.64 -2.41 13.59
N LYS A 6 16.87 -2.13 13.13
CA LYS A 6 17.31 -2.42 11.75
C LYS A 6 17.14 -3.88 11.32
N LYS A 7 17.18 -4.83 12.26
CA LYS A 7 17.02 -6.27 12.00
C LYS A 7 15.56 -6.71 11.80
N ASN A 8 14.60 -5.94 12.31
CA ASN A 8 13.19 -6.31 12.21
C ASN A 8 12.71 -6.15 10.77
N LYS A 9 11.99 -7.16 10.29
CA LYS A 9 11.30 -7.14 8.99
C LYS A 9 9.85 -6.76 9.23
N VAL A 10 9.30 -5.86 8.41
CA VAL A 10 7.88 -5.50 8.46
C VAL A 10 7.20 -5.97 7.18
N ILE A 11 6.10 -6.70 7.35
CA ILE A 11 5.19 -7.04 6.26
C ILE A 11 3.95 -6.19 6.47
N TYR A 12 3.64 -5.33 5.50
CA TYR A 12 2.46 -4.48 5.55
C TYR A 12 1.45 -4.92 4.49
N LEU A 13 0.25 -5.27 4.93
CA LEU A 13 -0.84 -5.68 4.06
C LEU A 13 -1.77 -4.48 3.84
N THR A 14 -1.92 -4.13 2.58
CA THR A 14 -2.79 -3.05 2.12
C THR A 14 -3.74 -3.56 1.05
N THR A 15 -4.61 -2.68 0.56
CA THR A 15 -5.61 -2.99 -0.46
C THR A 15 -5.12 -2.59 -1.84
N ASN A 16 -5.54 -3.33 -2.87
CA ASN A 16 -5.41 -2.91 -4.27
C ASN A 16 -6.52 -1.92 -4.70
N SER A 17 -7.42 -1.53 -3.79
CA SER A 17 -8.48 -0.55 -4.03
C SER A 17 -7.91 0.84 -4.29
N GLY A 18 -8.03 1.30 -5.53
CA GLY A 18 -7.50 2.59 -6.00
C GLY A 18 -6.80 2.48 -7.35
N TYR A 19 -6.45 1.27 -7.78
CA TYR A 19 -6.02 1.03 -9.16
C TYR A 19 -7.16 1.20 -10.16
N GLY A 20 -6.82 1.69 -11.37
CA GLY A 20 -7.73 1.73 -12.51
C GLY A 20 -8.99 2.59 -12.33
N VAL A 21 -9.03 3.47 -11.33
CA VAL A 21 -10.21 4.29 -11.03
C VAL A 21 -10.59 5.15 -12.23
N GLY A 22 -11.83 4.98 -12.71
CA GLY A 22 -12.36 5.70 -13.88
C GLY A 22 -12.04 5.05 -15.24
N GLU A 23 -11.24 3.99 -15.27
CA GLU A 23 -10.84 3.32 -16.52
C GLU A 23 -11.34 1.86 -16.55
N LYS A 24 -12.22 1.55 -17.51
CA LYS A 24 -12.78 0.21 -17.66
C LYS A 24 -11.71 -0.76 -18.17
N ASN A 25 -11.55 -1.91 -17.51
CA ASN A 25 -10.64 -3.00 -17.89
C ASN A 25 -9.16 -2.59 -18.04
N LYS A 26 -8.73 -1.52 -17.34
CA LYS A 26 -7.33 -1.13 -17.33
C LYS A 26 -6.49 -2.21 -16.64
N TYR A 27 -5.43 -2.68 -17.30
CA TYR A 27 -4.39 -3.46 -16.65
C TYR A 27 -3.61 -2.56 -15.67
N CYS A 28 -3.31 -3.05 -14.48
CA CYS A 28 -2.55 -2.32 -13.46
C CYS A 28 -1.45 -3.20 -12.88
N ASP A 29 -0.33 -2.55 -12.58
CA ASP A 29 0.86 -3.10 -11.93
C ASP A 29 1.25 -2.20 -10.73
N GLU A 30 2.38 -2.49 -10.08
CA GLU A 30 2.84 -1.74 -8.90
C GLU A 30 3.23 -0.28 -9.21
N ASN A 31 3.51 0.04 -10.47
CA ASN A 31 3.84 1.39 -10.93
C ASN A 31 2.61 2.21 -11.32
N SER A 32 1.46 1.54 -11.48
CA SER A 32 0.21 2.19 -11.82
C SER A 32 -0.24 3.12 -10.69
N PRO A 33 -0.83 4.30 -11.02
CA PRO A 33 -1.27 5.24 -10.01
C PRO A 33 -2.38 4.64 -9.15
N LEU A 34 -2.34 4.95 -7.85
CA LEU A 34 -3.34 4.54 -6.89
C LEU A 34 -4.16 5.76 -6.43
N ASN A 35 -5.43 5.81 -6.84
CA ASN A 35 -6.32 6.96 -6.64
C ASN A 35 -7.53 6.60 -5.75
N PRO A 36 -7.35 6.33 -4.45
CA PRO A 36 -8.41 5.85 -3.57
C PRO A 36 -9.48 6.91 -3.27
N ILE A 37 -10.77 6.52 -3.35
CA ILE A 37 -11.91 7.40 -3.06
C ILE A 37 -12.41 7.28 -1.62
N SER A 38 -12.35 6.10 -1.01
CA SER A 38 -12.85 5.89 0.34
C SER A 38 -11.84 6.32 1.40
N LEU A 39 -12.33 6.63 2.61
CA LEU A 39 -11.45 6.87 3.77
C LEU A 39 -10.57 5.64 4.06
N TYR A 40 -11.14 4.45 3.94
CA TYR A 40 -10.42 3.18 4.04
C TYR A 40 -9.26 3.11 3.03
N GLY A 41 -9.51 3.36 1.74
CA GLY A 41 -8.46 3.32 0.71
C GLY A 41 -7.36 4.34 0.98
N ARG A 42 -7.72 5.60 1.27
CA ARG A 42 -6.76 6.67 1.57
C ARG A 42 -5.86 6.32 2.75
N THR A 43 -6.46 5.92 3.88
CA THR A 43 -5.69 5.58 5.09
C THR A 43 -4.78 4.37 4.91
N LYS A 44 -5.13 3.44 4.02
CA LYS A 44 -4.28 2.29 3.66
C LYS A 44 -3.09 2.71 2.79
N CYS A 45 -3.28 3.64 1.86
CA CYS A 45 -2.18 4.23 1.09
C CYS A 45 -1.23 5.03 1.98
N ASP A 46 -1.78 5.91 2.84
CA ASP A 46 -0.98 6.70 3.77
C ASP A 46 -0.16 5.79 4.70
N GLY A 47 -0.75 4.67 5.13
CA GLY A 47 -0.06 3.63 5.90
C GLY A 47 1.07 2.96 5.12
N GLU A 48 0.85 2.61 3.84
CA GLU A 48 1.88 2.06 2.96
C GLU A 48 3.06 3.04 2.81
N ASP A 49 2.76 4.32 2.55
CA ASP A 49 3.77 5.37 2.40
C ASP A 49 4.57 5.59 3.68
N LEU A 50 3.90 5.61 4.84
CA LEU A 50 4.57 5.69 6.14
C LEU A 50 5.52 4.51 6.36
N VAL A 51 5.11 3.29 6.00
CA VAL A 51 5.98 2.11 6.09
C VAL A 51 7.18 2.27 5.14
N ARG A 52 6.94 2.61 3.88
CA ARG A 52 7.98 2.77 2.85
C ARG A 52 9.01 3.84 3.21
N LEU A 53 8.56 4.98 3.73
CA LEU A 53 9.42 6.13 4.05
C LEU A 53 10.17 5.98 5.37
N LYS A 54 9.63 5.24 6.34
CA LYS A 54 10.21 5.17 7.70
C LYS A 54 10.94 3.87 8.01
N ILE A 55 10.67 2.78 7.29
CA ILE A 55 11.23 1.45 7.59
C ILE A 55 12.09 1.02 6.40
N LYS A 56 13.37 0.70 6.63
CA LYS A 56 14.25 0.23 5.54
C LYS A 56 13.96 -1.23 5.12
N ASN A 57 13.63 -2.09 6.07
CA ASN A 57 13.46 -3.53 5.87
C ASN A 57 11.96 -3.89 5.88
N HIS A 58 11.28 -3.59 4.77
CA HIS A 58 9.84 -3.79 4.64
C HIS A 58 9.48 -4.47 3.31
N VAL A 59 8.31 -5.11 3.29
CA VAL A 59 7.61 -5.53 2.07
C VAL A 59 6.14 -5.17 2.22
N CYS A 60 5.57 -4.52 1.21
CA CYS A 60 4.15 -4.17 1.16
C CYS A 60 3.43 -5.02 0.12
N PHE A 61 2.26 -5.57 0.48
CA PHE A 61 1.42 -6.33 -0.43
C PHE A 61 0.07 -5.62 -0.60
N ARG A 62 -0.27 -5.28 -1.85
CA ARG A 62 -1.58 -4.75 -2.24
C ARG A 62 -2.48 -5.93 -2.60
N LEU A 63 -3.32 -6.35 -1.66
CA LEU A 63 -4.15 -7.54 -1.81
C LEU A 63 -5.44 -7.24 -2.58
N ALA A 64 -5.93 -8.24 -3.31
CA ALA A 64 -7.31 -8.30 -3.78
C ALA A 64 -8.27 -8.66 -2.62
N THR A 65 -9.54 -8.92 -2.93
CA THR A 65 -10.47 -9.49 -1.96
C THR A 65 -9.95 -10.84 -1.45
N VAL A 66 -9.94 -11.01 -0.13
CA VAL A 66 -9.50 -12.22 0.58
C VAL A 66 -10.70 -13.10 0.92
#